data_AF-A0A670ZT56-F1
#
_entry.id   AF-A0A670ZT56-F1
#
_cell.length_a   1.000
_cell.length_b   1.000
_cell.length_c   1.000
_cell.angle_alpha   90.00
_cell.angle_beta   90.00
_cell.angle_gamma   90.00
#
_symmetry.space_group_name_H-M   'P 1'
#
loop_
_entity.id
_entity.type
_entity.pdbx_description
1 polymer ?
#
loop_
_entity_poly.entity_id
_entity_poly.type
_entity_poly.pdbx_seq_one_letter_code
_entity_poly.pdbx_strand_id
1 'polypeptide(L)'
;VAEWEENAGHGHVFPSASVGPKDLGPPSEDSPSVQDLEQLLNTGSPSCHHADEVWPNLFLGDHVTAHSRFDLWKMGISHVLNAAHGTLFCQESHEFYGTTIEYHGVPAHDLPNFDLSLYFYSSAEFIHKALTTPGALKAPKGESQRPYTISDK
;
A
#
# COMPACT_ATOMS: atom_id res chain seq x y z
N VAL A 1 22.79 -18.61 -31.08
CA VAL A 1 24.04 -19.11 -30.46
C VAL A 1 24.18 -18.34 -29.16
N ALA A 2 23.67 -18.93 -28.08
CA ALA A 2 24.46 -19.71 -27.11
C ALA A 2 25.13 -18.74 -26.12
N GLU A 3 25.18 -18.94 -24.81
CA GLU A 3 24.78 -19.99 -23.87
C GLU A 3 24.93 -19.31 -22.49
N TRP A 4 24.00 -19.53 -21.56
CA TRP A 4 24.20 -19.22 -20.14
C TRP A 4 23.86 -20.49 -19.36
N GLU A 5 24.84 -21.37 -19.25
CA GLU A 5 25.05 -22.31 -18.14
C GLU A 5 26.10 -21.65 -17.23
N GLU A 6 26.21 -21.82 -15.93
CA GLU A 6 25.51 -22.58 -14.90
C GLU A 6 26.15 -22.03 -13.60
N ASN A 7 25.35 -21.65 -12.61
CA ASN A 7 25.87 -21.54 -11.24
C ASN A 7 24.76 -21.94 -10.28
N ALA A 8 24.58 -23.26 -10.19
CA ALA A 8 23.81 -23.92 -9.16
C ALA A 8 24.56 -23.82 -7.82
N GLY A 9 23.86 -23.43 -6.75
CA GLY A 9 24.43 -23.46 -5.41
C GLY A 9 23.56 -22.82 -4.34
N HIS A 10 22.61 -23.58 -3.81
CA HIS A 10 21.68 -23.29 -2.71
C HIS A 10 20.33 -22.70 -3.11
N GLY A 11 19.55 -23.51 -3.81
CA GLY A 11 18.10 -23.36 -3.83
C GLY A 11 17.54 -23.63 -2.44
N HIS A 12 17.09 -22.58 -1.76
CA HIS A 12 16.03 -22.73 -0.77
C HIS A 12 14.74 -22.93 -1.56
N VAL A 13 14.45 -24.19 -1.84
CA VAL A 13 13.17 -24.63 -2.41
C VAL A 13 12.10 -24.29 -1.38
N PHE A 14 11.40 -23.17 -1.58
CA PHE A 14 10.18 -22.92 -0.83
C PHE A 14 9.14 -23.95 -1.27
N PRO A 15 8.53 -24.70 -0.34
CA PRO A 15 7.51 -25.64 -0.73
C PRO A 15 6.35 -24.85 -1.34
N SER A 16 6.05 -25.13 -2.61
CA SER A 16 4.77 -24.83 -3.24
C SER A 16 3.72 -25.67 -2.53
N ALA A 17 3.32 -25.26 -1.33
CA ALA A 17 2.17 -25.80 -0.65
C ALA A 17 0.94 -25.18 -1.31
N SER A 18 0.39 -25.88 -2.29
CA SER A 18 -1.02 -25.77 -2.65
C SER A 18 -1.83 -26.23 -1.43
N VAL A 19 -1.96 -25.35 -0.43
CA VAL A 19 -2.85 -25.59 0.71
C VAL A 19 -4.26 -25.52 0.15
N GLY A 20 -4.86 -26.69 -0.04
CA GLY A 20 -6.27 -26.77 -0.41
C GLY A 20 -7.16 -26.15 0.68
N PRO A 21 -8.44 -25.86 0.40
CA PRO A 21 -9.35 -25.15 1.33
C PRO A 21 -9.73 -25.91 2.62
N LYS A 22 -8.92 -26.86 3.12
CA LYS A 22 -9.31 -27.83 4.14
C LYS A 22 -8.48 -27.81 5.43
N ASP A 23 -7.44 -26.99 5.53
CA ASP A 23 -6.56 -26.94 6.72
C ASP A 23 -6.71 -25.67 7.58
N LEU A 24 -7.73 -24.85 7.34
CA LEU A 24 -8.14 -23.85 8.32
C LEU A 24 -8.95 -24.58 9.40
N GLY A 25 -8.34 -24.77 10.57
CA GLY A 25 -9.08 -25.15 11.78
C GLY A 25 -10.27 -24.21 12.03
N PRO A 26 -11.22 -24.57 12.93
CA PRO A 26 -12.33 -23.69 13.24
C PRO A 26 -11.80 -22.28 13.57
N PRO A 27 -12.46 -21.21 13.10
CA PRO A 27 -12.06 -19.84 13.43
C PRO A 27 -11.87 -19.77 14.94
N SER A 28 -10.69 -19.38 15.38
CA SER A 28 -10.41 -19.19 16.80
C SER A 28 -11.47 -18.29 17.40
N GLU A 29 -11.99 -18.62 18.58
CA GLU A 29 -13.03 -17.87 19.33
C GLU A 29 -12.68 -16.38 19.54
N ASP A 30 -11.45 -15.96 19.25
CA ASP A 30 -10.96 -14.58 19.36
C ASP A 30 -11.10 -13.74 18.09
N SER A 31 -11.57 -14.30 16.96
CA SER A 31 -11.78 -13.54 15.71
C SER A 31 -13.19 -12.93 15.66
N PRO A 32 -13.34 -11.60 15.52
CA PRO A 32 -14.64 -10.96 15.45
C PRO A 32 -15.42 -11.42 14.22
N SER A 33 -16.75 -11.50 14.34
CA SER A 33 -17.61 -11.79 13.19
C SER A 33 -17.64 -10.60 12.22
N VAL A 34 -18.10 -10.83 10.98
CA VAL A 34 -18.30 -9.74 10.00
C VAL A 34 -19.26 -8.66 10.55
N GLN A 35 -20.29 -9.08 11.28
CA GLN A 35 -21.26 -8.17 11.89
C GLN A 35 -20.61 -7.26 12.94
N ASP A 36 -19.71 -7.83 13.76
CA ASP A 36 -18.98 -7.05 14.77
C ASP A 36 -18.06 -6.01 14.12
N LEU A 37 -17.40 -6.37 13.01
CA LEU A 37 -16.54 -5.46 12.25
C LEU A 37 -17.34 -4.35 11.57
N GLU A 38 -18.48 -4.66 10.95
CA GLU A 38 -19.37 -3.67 10.35
C GLU A 38 -19.88 -2.67 11.40
N GLN A 39 -20.30 -3.17 12.57
CA GLN A 39 -20.74 -2.31 13.66
C GLN A 39 -19.60 -1.40 14.14
N LEU A 40 -18.40 -1.94 14.33
CA LEU A 40 -17.22 -1.16 14.73
C LEU A 40 -16.91 -0.04 13.72
N LEU A 41 -16.89 -0.36 12.42
CA LEU A 41 -16.62 0.63 11.36
C LEU A 41 -17.68 1.74 11.32
N ASN A 42 -18.96 1.40 11.52
CA ASN A 42 -20.07 2.35 11.51
C ASN A 42 -20.12 3.28 12.74
N THR A 43 -19.42 2.93 13.82
CA THR A 43 -19.28 3.80 15.01
C THR A 43 -18.21 4.87 14.86
N GLY A 44 -17.32 4.74 13.86
CA GLY A 44 -16.29 5.72 13.57
C GLY A 44 -16.88 7.07 13.14
N SER A 45 -16.20 8.16 13.51
CA SER A 45 -16.53 9.47 12.95
C SER A 45 -15.96 9.57 11.54
N PRO A 46 -16.79 9.84 10.51
CA PRO A 46 -16.27 10.04 9.16
C PRO A 46 -15.44 11.33 9.14
N SER A 47 -14.28 11.26 8.50
CA SER A 47 -13.57 12.46 8.09
C SER A 47 -14.19 13.02 6.80
N CYS A 48 -14.17 14.34 6.66
CA CYS A 48 -14.59 15.03 5.43
C CYS A 48 -13.41 15.61 4.66
N HIS A 49 -12.19 15.24 5.03
CA HIS A 49 -10.99 15.70 4.36
C HIS A 49 -10.65 14.79 3.19
N HIS A 50 -10.00 15.36 2.18
CA HIS A 50 -9.48 14.61 1.05
C HIS A 50 -8.28 13.73 1.44
N ALA A 51 -7.63 14.02 2.56
CA ALA A 51 -6.57 13.21 3.14
C ALA A 51 -6.50 13.35 4.67
N ASP A 52 -6.38 12.22 5.36
CA ASP A 52 -6.27 12.14 6.82
C ASP A 52 -5.05 11.33 7.25
N GLU A 53 -4.34 11.82 8.27
CA GLU A 53 -3.23 11.11 8.89
C GLU A 53 -3.78 10.05 9.83
N VAL A 54 -3.65 8.77 9.46
CA VAL A 54 -4.16 7.64 10.24
C VAL A 54 -3.10 7.00 11.12
N TRP A 55 -1.83 7.29 10.85
CA TRP A 55 -0.66 6.87 11.62
C TRP A 55 0.48 7.86 11.36
N PRO A 56 1.47 8.04 12.27
CA PRO A 56 2.57 8.99 12.04
C PRO A 56 3.23 8.87 10.66
N ASN A 57 3.05 9.91 9.84
CA ASN A 57 3.47 10.02 8.45
C ASN A 57 2.81 9.05 7.44
N LEU A 58 1.64 8.50 7.78
CA LEU A 58 0.83 7.66 6.89
C LEU A 58 -0.56 8.28 6.73
N PHE A 59 -0.91 8.55 5.48
CA PHE A 59 -2.13 9.23 5.10
C PHE A 59 -3.03 8.29 4.30
N LEU A 60 -4.32 8.32 4.57
CA LEU A 60 -5.34 7.82 3.66
C LEU A 60 -5.93 9.01 2.95
N GLY A 61 -6.03 8.94 1.62
CA GLY A 61 -6.64 10.03 0.86
C GLY A 61 -7.40 9.51 -0.34
N ASP A 62 -8.13 10.42 -0.96
CA ASP A 62 -8.90 10.15 -2.16
C ASP A 62 -8.10 10.47 -3.44
N HIS A 63 -8.71 10.12 -4.57
CA HIS A 63 -8.20 10.46 -5.89
C HIS A 63 -7.95 11.98 -6.06
N VAL A 64 -8.71 12.87 -5.40
CA VAL A 64 -8.51 14.32 -5.50
C VAL A 64 -7.14 14.71 -4.95
N THR A 65 -6.76 14.16 -3.80
CA THR A 65 -5.42 14.40 -3.23
C THR A 65 -4.33 13.76 -4.08
N ALA A 66 -4.53 12.51 -4.52
CA ALA A 66 -3.56 11.79 -5.35
C ALA A 66 -3.27 12.51 -6.68
N HIS A 67 -4.27 13.15 -7.26
CA HIS A 67 -4.17 13.89 -8.53
C HIS A 67 -3.62 15.33 -8.37
N SER A 68 -3.31 15.78 -7.16
CA SER A 68 -2.73 17.11 -6.91
C SER A 68 -1.26 17.03 -6.53
N ARG A 69 -0.37 17.07 -7.53
CA ARG A 69 1.09 17.07 -7.30
C ARG A 69 1.56 18.22 -6.40
N PHE A 70 0.86 19.36 -6.44
CA PHE A 70 1.16 20.49 -5.56
C PHE A 70 0.83 20.17 -4.10
N ASP A 71 -0.33 19.56 -3.83
CA ASP A 71 -0.71 19.22 -2.45
C ASP A 71 0.17 18.08 -1.91
N LEU A 72 0.49 17.08 -2.74
CA LEU A 72 1.46 16.04 -2.40
C LEU A 72 2.81 16.65 -2.02
N TRP A 73 3.34 17.56 -2.83
CA TRP A 73 4.60 18.25 -2.54
C TRP A 73 4.53 19.09 -1.26
N LYS A 74 3.43 19.83 -1.06
CA LYS A 74 3.21 20.69 0.11
C LYS A 74 3.08 19.87 1.41
N MET A 75 2.45 18.71 1.35
CA MET A 75 2.39 17.73 2.43
C MET A 75 3.73 17.00 2.63
N GLY A 76 4.62 17.07 1.64
CA GLY A 76 5.93 16.42 1.63
C GLY A 76 5.90 14.96 1.17
N ILE A 77 4.77 14.50 0.60
CA ILE A 77 4.58 13.11 0.16
C ILE A 77 5.71 12.66 -0.76
N SER A 78 6.23 11.47 -0.46
CA SER A 78 7.40 10.87 -1.11
C SER A 78 7.10 9.50 -1.70
N HIS A 79 6.06 8.84 -1.20
CA HIS A 79 5.62 7.53 -1.63
C HIS A 79 4.11 7.58 -1.87
N VAL A 80 3.63 6.98 -2.94
CA VAL A 80 2.21 6.86 -3.25
C VAL A 80 1.89 5.39 -3.46
N LEU A 81 0.97 4.86 -2.67
CA LEU A 81 0.39 3.55 -2.89
C LEU A 81 -1.02 3.75 -3.45
N ASN A 82 -1.26 3.40 -4.71
CA ASN A 82 -2.60 3.48 -5.28
C ASN A 82 -3.26 2.11 -5.21
N ALA A 83 -4.32 1.97 -4.42
CA ALA A 83 -5.02 0.69 -4.25
C ALA A 83 -6.01 0.36 -5.39
N ALA A 84 -6.22 1.26 -6.35
CA ALA A 84 -7.14 1.12 -7.48
C ALA A 84 -6.42 1.27 -8.83
N HIS A 85 -5.12 0.96 -8.90
CA HIS A 85 -4.28 1.20 -10.08
C HIS A 85 -4.78 0.46 -11.33
N GLY A 86 -4.78 1.12 -12.48
CA GLY A 86 -5.12 0.50 -13.76
C GLY A 86 -6.60 0.13 -13.91
N THR A 87 -7.44 0.57 -12.97
CA THR A 87 -8.90 0.48 -13.12
C THR A 87 -9.39 1.54 -14.11
N LEU A 88 -10.63 1.41 -14.60
CA LEU A 88 -11.24 2.34 -15.57
C LEU A 88 -11.21 3.81 -15.12
N PHE A 89 -11.09 4.06 -13.81
CA PHE A 89 -11.13 5.38 -13.20
C PHE A 89 -9.76 5.88 -12.71
N CYS A 90 -8.74 5.00 -12.63
CA CYS A 90 -7.40 5.33 -12.11
C CYS A 90 -6.32 4.77 -13.05
N GLN A 91 -6.11 5.43 -14.18
CA GLN A 91 -5.09 5.05 -15.18
C GLN A 91 -3.70 5.65 -14.89
N GLU A 92 -3.58 6.46 -13.85
CA GLU A 92 -2.33 7.13 -13.51
C GLU A 92 -1.23 6.11 -13.20
N SER A 93 -0.13 6.26 -13.92
CA SER A 93 1.06 5.44 -13.77
C SER A 93 2.13 6.20 -12.99
N HIS A 94 3.24 5.53 -12.71
CA HIS A 94 4.44 6.15 -12.14
C HIS A 94 4.86 7.45 -12.89
N GLU A 95 4.56 7.57 -14.19
CA GLU A 95 4.92 8.73 -15.01
C GLU A 95 4.25 10.04 -14.56
N PHE A 96 3.06 9.98 -13.95
CA PHE A 96 2.37 11.17 -13.44
C PHE A 96 3.16 11.88 -12.34
N TYR A 97 3.73 11.08 -11.43
CA TYR A 97 4.43 11.56 -10.25
C TYR A 97 5.90 11.90 -10.51
N GLY A 98 6.47 11.42 -11.61
CA GLY A 98 7.86 11.66 -11.98
C GLY A 98 8.86 10.96 -11.05
N THR A 99 10.09 11.46 -11.00
CA THR A 99 11.19 10.83 -10.26
C THR A 99 11.25 11.19 -8.78
N THR A 100 10.39 12.11 -8.32
CA THR A 100 10.40 12.62 -6.95
C THR A 100 9.58 11.79 -5.97
N ILE A 101 8.67 10.96 -6.48
CA ILE A 101 7.75 10.14 -5.69
C ILE A 101 7.88 8.68 -6.14
N GLU A 102 8.13 7.79 -5.18
CA GLU A 102 8.11 6.35 -5.43
C GLU A 102 6.65 5.88 -5.50
N TYR A 103 6.30 5.11 -6.53
CA TYR A 103 4.92 4.71 -6.79
C TYR A 103 4.75 3.18 -6.68
N HIS A 104 3.71 2.74 -5.98
CA HIS A 104 3.28 1.35 -5.93
C HIS A 104 1.80 1.25 -6.30
N GLY A 105 1.49 0.63 -7.43
CA GLY A 105 0.11 0.41 -7.88
C GLY A 105 -0.37 -0.99 -7.56
N VAL A 106 -1.49 -1.10 -6.85
CA VAL A 106 -2.22 -2.35 -6.64
C VAL A 106 -3.46 -2.32 -7.54
N PRO A 107 -3.62 -3.25 -8.49
CA PRO A 107 -4.75 -3.28 -9.40
C PRO A 107 -5.97 -3.92 -8.73
N ALA A 108 -6.46 -3.31 -7.65
CA ALA A 108 -7.65 -3.81 -6.97
C ALA A 108 -8.95 -3.25 -7.55
N HIS A 109 -9.97 -4.08 -7.47
CA HIS A 109 -11.35 -3.69 -7.70
C HIS A 109 -12.08 -3.74 -6.37
N ASP A 110 -12.89 -2.73 -6.07
CA ASP A 110 -13.76 -2.71 -4.89
C ASP A 110 -14.95 -3.65 -5.09
N LEU A 111 -14.67 -4.95 -5.08
CA LEU A 111 -15.64 -6.02 -5.23
C LEU A 111 -15.39 -7.07 -4.14
N PRO A 112 -16.45 -7.64 -3.52
CA PRO A 112 -16.31 -8.60 -2.42
C PRO A 112 -15.63 -9.91 -2.83
N ASN A 113 -15.55 -10.20 -4.14
CA ASN A 113 -14.89 -11.38 -4.69
C ASN A 113 -13.47 -11.10 -5.23
N PHE A 114 -12.99 -9.86 -5.12
CA PHE A 114 -11.60 -9.54 -5.45
C PHE A 114 -10.70 -9.96 -4.30
N ASP A 115 -9.70 -10.81 -4.59
CA ASP A 115 -8.75 -11.26 -3.56
C ASP A 115 -7.67 -10.21 -3.32
N LEU A 116 -7.95 -9.27 -2.42
CA LEU A 116 -7.00 -8.24 -2.00
C LEU A 116 -5.84 -8.81 -1.16
N SER A 117 -5.99 -10.02 -0.59
CA SER A 117 -5.01 -10.58 0.33
C SER A 117 -3.65 -10.83 -0.32
N LEU A 118 -3.65 -11.08 -1.63
CA LEU A 118 -2.45 -11.25 -2.45
C LEU A 118 -1.51 -10.05 -2.41
N TYR A 119 -2.03 -8.85 -2.12
CA TYR A 119 -1.27 -7.60 -2.15
C TYR A 119 -0.90 -7.10 -0.75
N PHE A 120 -1.35 -7.75 0.32
CA PHE A 120 -1.09 -7.29 1.70
C PHE A 120 0.39 -7.22 2.01
N TYR A 121 1.16 -8.27 1.67
CA TYR A 121 2.58 -8.30 1.98
C TYR A 121 3.38 -7.26 1.19
N SER A 122 3.19 -7.19 -0.14
CA SER A 122 3.89 -6.22 -0.98
C SER A 122 3.57 -4.78 -0.60
N SER A 123 2.30 -4.50 -0.30
CA SER A 123 1.85 -3.17 0.15
C SER A 123 2.43 -2.81 1.51
N ALA A 124 2.41 -3.75 2.46
CA ALA A 124 2.97 -3.54 3.79
C ALA A 124 4.48 -3.33 3.74
N GLU A 125 5.21 -4.08 2.90
CA GLU A 125 6.65 -3.90 2.69
C GLU A 125 6.95 -2.51 2.11
N PHE A 126 6.18 -2.07 1.12
CA PHE A 126 6.31 -0.73 0.53
C PHE A 126 6.10 0.37 1.58
N ILE A 127 5.02 0.28 2.35
CA ILE A 127 4.74 1.23 3.45
C ILE A 127 5.86 1.18 4.50
N HIS A 128 6.31 -0.01 4.89
CA HIS A 128 7.36 -0.17 5.88
C HIS A 128 8.69 0.44 5.41
N LYS A 129 9.09 0.20 4.16
CA LYS A 129 10.27 0.81 3.54
C LYS A 129 10.16 2.34 3.53
N ALA A 130 9.01 2.88 3.13
CA ALA A 130 8.77 4.33 3.12
C ALA A 130 8.98 4.94 4.52
N LEU A 131 8.41 4.31 5.56
CA LEU A 131 8.48 4.81 6.94
C LEU A 131 9.85 4.59 7.60
N THR A 132 10.61 3.58 7.19
CA THR A 132 11.91 3.23 7.80
C THR A 132 13.12 3.86 7.11
N THR A 133 12.98 4.36 5.88
CA THR A 133 14.09 4.93 5.11
C THR A 133 14.71 6.13 5.83
N PRO A 134 15.96 6.01 6.35
CA PRO A 134 16.64 7.07 7.08
C PRO A 134 17.31 8.01 6.06
N GLY A 135 16.48 8.82 5.41
CA GLY A 135 16.87 9.85 4.44
C GLY A 135 15.89 11.01 4.39
N ALA A 136 14.65 10.78 4.84
CA ALA A 136 13.63 11.79 5.02
C ALA A 136 13.46 12.22 6.52
N LEU A 137 14.40 11.84 7.39
CA LEU A 137 14.44 12.26 8.81
C LEU A 137 15.64 13.18 9.14
N LYS A 138 16.45 13.58 8.15
CA LYS A 138 17.60 14.48 8.37
C LYS A 138 17.78 15.49 7.24
N ALA A 139 16.88 16.47 7.15
CA ALA A 139 17.22 17.75 6.52
C ALA A 139 17.84 18.67 7.59
N PRO A 140 18.95 19.37 7.29
CA PRO A 140 19.42 20.47 8.13
C PRO A 140 18.32 21.52 8.22
N LYS A 141 17.98 21.88 9.46
CA LYS A 141 17.08 22.96 9.90
C LYS A 141 16.87 24.05 8.83
N GLY A 142 15.86 23.89 7.97
CA GLY A 142 15.64 24.83 6.86
C GLY A 142 14.52 24.43 5.88
N GLU A 143 14.43 23.17 5.47
CA GLU A 143 13.40 22.69 4.54
C GLU A 143 12.85 21.35 5.03
N SER A 144 11.55 21.30 5.33
CA SER A 144 10.87 20.14 5.89
C SER A 144 10.38 19.23 4.78
N GLN A 145 11.00 18.08 4.58
CA GLN A 145 10.39 16.99 3.82
C GLN A 145 10.69 15.65 4.51
N ARG A 146 9.61 15.02 4.98
CA ARG A 146 9.57 13.74 5.70
C ARG A 146 8.97 12.65 4.80
N PRO A 147 9.14 11.35 5.10
CA PRO A 147 8.61 10.33 4.22
C PRO A 147 7.13 10.16 4.54
N TYR A 148 6.27 10.40 3.56
CA TYR A 148 4.84 10.19 3.70
C TYR A 148 4.30 9.30 2.59
N THR A 149 3.26 8.54 2.94
CA THR A 149 2.53 7.65 2.05
C THR A 149 1.07 8.05 1.99
N ILE A 150 0.51 8.18 0.79
CA ILE A 150 -0.94 8.25 0.57
C ILE A 150 -1.42 6.92 0.01
N SER A 151 -2.49 6.37 0.60
CA SER A 151 -3.26 5.27 0.01
C SER A 151 -4.51 5.84 -0.66
N ASP A 152 -4.63 5.66 -1.97
CA ASP A 152 -5.82 6.02 -2.77
C ASP A 152 -6.91 4.94 -2.61
N LYS A 153 -8.19 5.33 -2.65
CA LYS A 153 -9.37 4.43 -2.62
C LYS A 153 -10.13 4.48 -3.93
#